data_AF-A0A7Y5X8R1-F1
#
_entry.id   AF-A0A7Y5X8R1-F1
#
_cell.length_a   1.000
_cell.length_b   1.000
_cell.length_c   1.000
_cell.angle_alpha   90.00
_cell.angle_beta   90.00
_cell.angle_gamma   90.00
#
_symmetry.space_group_name_H-M   'P 1'
#
loop_
_entity.id
_entity.type
_entity.pdbx_description
1 polymer ?
#
loop_
_entity_poly.entity_id
_entity_poly.type
_entity_poly.pdbx_seq_one_letter_code
_entity_poly.pdbx_strand_id
1 'polypeptide(L)'
;MTKRRVEPFVWLMFSGGGVVAAVFLPVLAFLFALAYPLGWLDPPDRDHLSAVVGNPLTILVLLGLFVLMLVHSAHRFRYTLYDGLQVKAKTTVAVLCYGAAAVGSVATVVVLVAAGFTS
;
A
#
# COMPACT_ATOMS: atom_id res chain seq x y z
N MET A 1 -3.44 7.28 -34.10
CA MET A 1 -3.28 7.44 -32.64
C MET A 1 -2.30 6.39 -32.13
N THR A 2 -1.09 6.78 -31.76
CA THR A 2 -0.12 5.87 -31.12
C THR A 2 -0.68 5.42 -29.78
N LYS A 3 -0.96 4.11 -29.66
CA LYS A 3 -1.43 3.49 -28.41
C LYS A 3 -0.37 3.78 -27.33
N ARG A 4 -0.68 4.64 -26.35
CA ARG A 4 0.23 4.98 -25.25
C ARG A 4 0.61 3.69 -24.54
N ARG A 5 1.89 3.30 -24.57
CA ARG A 5 2.42 2.14 -23.84
C ARG A 5 2.50 2.47 -22.34
N VAL A 6 1.36 2.53 -21.68
CA VAL A 6 1.25 2.63 -20.21
C VAL A 6 1.44 1.27 -19.53
N GLU A 7 1.24 0.19 -20.28
CA GLU A 7 1.32 -1.19 -19.81
C GLU A 7 2.66 -1.55 -19.13
N PRO A 8 3.85 -1.15 -19.66
CA PRO A 8 5.11 -1.40 -18.96
C PRO A 8 5.21 -0.74 -17.58
N PHE A 9 4.66 0.47 -17.42
CA PHE A 9 4.67 1.17 -16.14
C PHE A 9 3.73 0.53 -15.12
N VAL A 10 2.55 0.08 -15.56
CA VAL A 10 1.62 -0.67 -14.71
C VAL A 10 2.25 -1.97 -14.23
N TRP A 11 2.93 -2.69 -15.13
CA TRP A 11 3.66 -3.91 -14.79
C TRP A 11 4.83 -3.66 -13.84
N LEU A 12 5.58 -2.57 -14.04
CA LEU A 12 6.67 -2.18 -13.14
C LEU A 12 6.15 -1.89 -11.72
N MET A 13 5.10 -1.07 -11.59
CA MET A 13 4.50 -0.76 -10.30
C MET A 13 3.89 -2.00 -9.63
N PHE A 14 3.26 -2.88 -10.41
CA PHE A 14 2.75 -4.16 -9.92
C PHE A 14 3.88 -5.05 -9.40
N SER A 15 4.95 -5.24 -10.17
CA SER A 15 6.08 -6.08 -9.77
C SER A 15 6.82 -5.51 -8.56
N GLY A 16 7.15 -4.22 -8.59
CA GLY A 16 7.79 -3.52 -7.48
C GLY A 16 6.96 -3.59 -6.20
N GLY A 17 5.65 -3.32 -6.28
CA GLY A 17 4.76 -3.47 -5.13
C GLY A 17 4.63 -4.89 -4.61
N GLY A 18 4.77 -5.89 -5.48
CA GLY A 18 4.80 -7.30 -5.08
C GLY A 18 6.07 -7.66 -4.28
N VAL A 19 7.22 -7.16 -4.71
CA VAL A 19 8.49 -7.33 -3.99
C VAL A 19 8.42 -6.63 -2.63
N VAL A 20 7.94 -5.38 -2.60
CA VAL A 20 7.75 -4.62 -1.36
C VAL A 20 6.81 -5.38 -0.40
N ALA A 21 5.66 -5.86 -0.90
CA ALA A 21 4.73 -6.64 -0.09
C ALA A 21 5.38 -7.92 0.46
N ALA A 22 6.12 -8.66 -0.37
CA ALA A 22 6.77 -9.90 0.04
C ALA A 22 7.82 -9.70 1.13
N VAL A 23 8.55 -8.59 1.10
CA VAL A 23 9.60 -8.28 2.08
C VAL A 23 9.03 -7.69 3.38
N PHE A 24 8.13 -6.70 3.26
CA PHE A 24 7.71 -5.90 4.41
C PHE A 24 6.40 -6.36 5.05
N LEU A 25 5.44 -6.87 4.26
CA LEU A 25 4.13 -7.21 4.80
C LEU A 25 4.19 -8.32 5.87
N PRO A 26 5.04 -9.37 5.77
CA PRO A 26 5.15 -10.39 6.82
C PRO A 26 5.59 -9.81 8.17
N VAL A 27 6.61 -8.96 8.18
CA VAL A 27 7.10 -8.35 9.43
C VAL A 27 6.10 -7.35 9.99
N LEU A 28 5.46 -6.53 9.13
CA LEU A 28 4.44 -5.58 9.57
C LEU A 28 3.20 -6.29 10.13
N ALA A 29 2.73 -7.35 9.47
CA ALA A 29 1.60 -8.14 9.96
C ALA A 29 1.95 -8.89 11.24
N PHE A 30 3.14 -9.49 11.33
CA PHE A 30 3.60 -10.13 12.55
C PHE A 30 3.62 -9.13 13.72
N LEU A 31 4.21 -7.96 13.55
CA LEU A 31 4.31 -6.96 14.63
C LEU A 31 2.93 -6.40 15.01
N PHE A 32 2.21 -5.83 14.05
CA PHE A 32 1.02 -5.02 14.33
C PHE A 32 -0.29 -5.81 14.40
N ALA A 33 -0.38 -6.98 13.76
CA ALA A 33 -1.59 -7.80 13.81
C ALA A 33 -1.50 -8.95 14.83
N LEU A 34 -0.28 -9.36 15.23
CA LEU A 34 -0.07 -10.50 16.14
C LEU A 34 0.71 -10.13 17.40
N ALA A 35 1.98 -9.75 17.28
CA ALA A 35 2.90 -9.66 18.41
C ALA A 35 2.48 -8.60 19.44
N TYR A 36 2.17 -7.38 19.01
CA TYR A 36 1.69 -6.34 19.93
C TYR A 36 0.28 -6.63 20.47
N PRO A 37 -0.73 -6.98 19.63
CA PRO A 37 -2.08 -7.27 20.13
C PRO A 37 -2.17 -8.47 21.07
N LEU A 38 -1.30 -9.48 20.91
CA LEU A 38 -1.27 -10.67 21.76
C LEU A 38 -0.34 -10.51 22.99
N GLY A 39 0.33 -9.37 23.15
CA GLY A 39 1.22 -9.10 24.28
C GLY A 39 2.52 -9.89 24.26
N TRP A 40 3.00 -10.33 23.09
CA TRP A 40 4.30 -11.00 22.94
C TRP A 40 5.47 -10.01 22.96
N LEU A 41 5.20 -8.77 22.55
CA LEU A 41 6.13 -7.65 22.56
C LEU A 41 5.41 -6.42 23.10
N ASP A 42 6.16 -5.54 23.77
CA ASP A 42 5.65 -4.22 24.13
C ASP A 42 5.51 -3.35 22.87
N PRO A 43 4.36 -2.70 22.64
CA PRO A 43 4.19 -1.80 21.52
C PRO A 43 5.11 -0.57 21.66
N PRO A 44 5.61 -0.02 20.55
CA PRO A 44 6.37 1.23 20.59
C PRO A 44 5.50 2.35 21.17
N ASP A 45 6.10 3.18 22.02
CA ASP A 45 5.41 4.33 22.58
C ASP A 45 5.15 5.41 21.53
N ARG A 46 4.31 6.39 21.91
CA ARG A 46 3.90 7.47 21.02
C ARG A 46 5.08 8.35 20.59
N ASP A 47 6.04 8.59 21.48
CA ASP A 47 7.16 9.49 21.24
C ASP A 47 8.13 8.87 20.23
N HIS A 48 8.39 7.56 20.36
CA HIS A 48 9.14 6.77 19.41
C HIS A 48 8.48 6.78 18.03
N LEU A 49 7.18 6.48 17.96
CA LEU A 49 6.45 6.50 16.68
C LEU A 49 6.46 7.90 16.05
N SER A 50 6.32 8.96 16.85
CA SER A 50 6.39 10.35 16.40
C SER A 50 7.78 10.69 15.85
N ALA A 51 8.86 10.26 16.52
CA ALA A 51 10.22 10.45 16.03
C ALA A 51 10.48 9.71 14.70
N VAL A 52 9.92 8.50 14.55
CA VAL A 52 10.00 7.71 13.32
C VAL A 52 9.31 8.42 12.16
N VAL A 53 8.07 8.88 12.34
CA VAL A 53 7.29 9.58 11.29
C VAL A 53 7.66 11.06 11.13
N GLY A 54 8.42 11.64 12.06
CA GLY A 54 9.02 12.98 11.93
C GLY A 54 10.27 13.01 11.05
N ASN A 55 10.88 11.85 10.76
CA ASN A 55 12.02 11.76 9.86
C ASN A 55 11.56 11.78 8.38
N PRO A 56 11.97 12.78 7.56
CA PRO A 56 11.54 12.89 6.17
C PRO A 56 11.89 11.66 5.31
N LEU A 57 13.02 11.00 5.58
CA LEU A 57 13.40 9.78 4.87
C LEU A 57 12.41 8.65 5.16
N THR A 58 12.01 8.49 6.43
CA THR A 58 11.03 7.49 6.82
C THR A 58 9.67 7.77 6.18
N ILE A 59 9.22 9.03 6.12
CA ILE A 59 7.99 9.41 5.43
C ILE A 59 8.04 8.98 3.96
N LEU A 60 9.14 9.26 3.25
CA LEU A 60 9.30 8.89 1.85
C LEU A 60 9.27 7.36 1.66
N VAL A 61 9.93 6.62 2.55
CA VAL A 61 9.92 5.15 2.53
C VAL A 61 8.50 4.61 2.76
N LEU A 62 7.80 5.10 3.78
CA LEU A 62 6.43 4.68 4.08
C LEU A 62 5.48 5.01 2.93
N LEU A 63 5.61 6.19 2.34
CA LEU A 63 4.81 6.59 1.18
C LEU A 63 5.01 5.62 0.00
N GLY A 64 6.26 5.36 -0.37
CA GLY A 64 6.57 4.40 -1.44
C GLY A 64 6.06 3.00 -1.13
N LEU A 65 6.27 2.54 0.11
CA LEU A 65 5.87 1.22 0.58
C LEU A 65 4.35 1.03 0.45
N PHE A 66 3.55 1.92 1.03
CA PHE A 66 2.09 1.80 1.01
C PHE A 66 1.51 1.96 -0.39
N VAL A 67 1.95 2.98 -1.16
CA VAL A 67 1.42 3.23 -2.51
C VAL A 67 1.70 2.05 -3.43
N LEU A 68 2.92 1.51 -3.42
CA LEU A 68 3.29 0.37 -4.27
C LEU A 68 2.51 -0.89 -3.89
N MET A 69 2.34 -1.19 -2.58
CA MET A 69 1.53 -2.33 -2.15
C MET A 69 0.05 -2.16 -2.51
N LEU A 70 -0.51 -0.95 -2.42
CA LEU A 70 -1.89 -0.67 -2.82
C LEU A 70 -2.12 -0.90 -4.32
N VAL A 71 -1.19 -0.43 -5.16
CA VAL A 71 -1.26 -0.66 -6.61
C VAL A 71 -1.10 -2.14 -6.95
N HIS A 72 -0.17 -2.84 -6.29
CA HIS A 72 -0.01 -4.28 -6.45
C HIS A 72 -1.30 -5.03 -6.10
N SER A 73 -1.87 -4.70 -4.95
CA SER A 73 -3.14 -5.24 -4.46
C SER A 73 -4.26 -5.00 -5.47
N ALA A 74 -4.46 -3.77 -5.92
CA ALA A 74 -5.49 -3.43 -6.90
C ALA A 74 -5.36 -4.22 -8.21
N HIS A 75 -4.13 -4.39 -8.71
CA HIS A 75 -3.88 -5.19 -9.90
C HIS A 75 -4.24 -6.66 -9.67
N ARG A 76 -3.80 -7.27 -8.55
CA ARG A 76 -4.16 -8.66 -8.20
C ARG A 76 -5.66 -8.83 -8.05
N PHE A 77 -6.33 -8.01 -7.23
CA PHE A 77 -7.77 -8.12 -6.98
C PHE A 77 -8.60 -8.00 -8.25
N ARG A 78 -8.22 -7.09 -9.17
CA ARG A 78 -8.91 -6.97 -10.46
C ARG A 78 -8.95 -8.29 -11.20
N TYR A 79 -7.80 -8.95 -11.36
CA TYR A 79 -7.72 -10.22 -12.09
C TYR A 79 -8.26 -11.40 -11.28
N THR A 80 -8.15 -11.38 -9.94
CA THR A 80 -8.83 -12.38 -9.10
C THR A 80 -10.35 -12.30 -9.26
N LEU A 81 -10.94 -11.10 -9.26
CA LEU A 81 -12.38 -10.92 -9.44
C LEU A 81 -12.82 -11.25 -10.88
N TYR A 82 -12.06 -10.79 -11.87
CA TYR A 82 -12.40 -10.95 -13.27
C TYR A 82 -12.12 -12.36 -13.80
N ASP A 83 -10.89 -12.88 -13.65
CA ASP A 83 -10.49 -14.19 -14.17
C ASP A 83 -10.72 -15.32 -13.15
N GLY A 84 -10.54 -15.06 -11.85
CA GLY A 84 -10.77 -16.09 -10.82
C GLY A 84 -12.25 -16.31 -10.55
N LEU A 85 -12.96 -15.24 -10.20
CA LEU A 85 -14.38 -15.27 -9.80
C LEU A 85 -15.34 -14.97 -10.96
N GLN A 86 -14.83 -14.77 -12.18
CA GLN A 86 -15.63 -14.62 -13.40
C GLN A 86 -16.64 -13.46 -13.36
N VAL A 87 -16.33 -12.40 -12.60
CA VAL A 87 -17.16 -11.19 -12.53
C VAL A 87 -17.12 -10.45 -13.87
N LYS A 88 -18.25 -10.43 -14.58
CA LYS A 88 -18.33 -9.92 -15.96
C LYS A 88 -18.24 -8.38 -16.07
N ALA A 89 -18.35 -7.66 -14.96
CA ALA A 89 -18.32 -6.19 -14.90
C ALA A 89 -16.89 -5.60 -14.94
N LYS A 90 -16.15 -5.86 -16.03
CA LYS A 90 -14.71 -5.56 -16.15
C LYS A 90 -14.33 -4.12 -15.79
N THR A 91 -15.08 -3.16 -16.32
CA THR A 91 -14.82 -1.73 -16.09
C THR A 91 -15.08 -1.35 -14.64
N THR A 92 -16.20 -1.80 -14.07
CA THR A 92 -16.56 -1.54 -12.68
C THR A 92 -15.52 -2.12 -11.73
N VAL A 93 -15.09 -3.38 -11.94
CA VAL A 93 -14.03 -4.01 -11.14
C VAL A 93 -12.73 -3.22 -11.24
N ALA A 94 -12.32 -2.82 -12.44
CA ALA A 94 -11.10 -2.02 -12.60
C ALA A 94 -11.20 -0.67 -11.89
N VAL A 95 -12.32 0.05 -12.03
CA VAL A 95 -12.56 1.34 -11.37
C VAL A 95 -12.54 1.19 -9.86
N LEU A 96 -13.19 0.15 -9.31
CA LEU A 96 -13.21 -0.07 -7.86
C LEU A 96 -11.82 -0.43 -7.32
N CYS A 97 -11.11 -1.36 -7.96
CA CYS A 97 -9.77 -1.76 -7.50
C CYS A 97 -8.77 -0.61 -7.56
N TYR A 98 -8.63 0.04 -8.72
CA TYR A 98 -7.67 1.13 -8.88
C TYR A 98 -8.13 2.42 -8.20
N GLY A 99 -9.43 2.67 -8.12
CA GLY A 99 -10.00 3.78 -7.35
C GLY A 99 -9.72 3.63 -5.86
N ALA A 100 -9.90 2.43 -5.30
CA ALA A 100 -9.53 2.15 -3.90
C ALA A 100 -8.03 2.36 -3.66
N ALA A 101 -7.16 1.91 -4.57
CA ALA A 101 -5.73 2.18 -4.46
C ALA A 101 -5.40 3.67 -4.54
N ALA A 102 -6.08 4.44 -5.39
CA ALA A 102 -5.89 5.89 -5.50
C ALA A 102 -6.33 6.61 -4.22
N VAL A 103 -7.52 6.29 -3.69
CA VAL A 103 -8.02 6.84 -2.43
C VAL A 103 -7.09 6.46 -1.28
N GLY A 104 -6.66 5.21 -1.19
CA GLY A 104 -5.69 4.75 -0.19
C GLY A 104 -4.36 5.49 -0.28
N SER A 105 -3.86 5.73 -1.49
CA SER A 105 -2.61 6.47 -1.71
C SER A 105 -2.73 7.93 -1.26
N VAL A 106 -3.85 8.59 -1.55
CA VAL A 106 -4.13 9.94 -1.06
C VAL A 106 -4.24 9.95 0.47
N ALA A 107 -4.93 8.97 1.05
CA ALA A 107 -5.03 8.83 2.50
C ALA A 107 -3.65 8.63 3.14
N THR A 108 -2.77 7.82 2.55
CA THR A 108 -1.37 7.67 3.01
C THR A 108 -0.65 9.02 3.03
N VAL A 109 -0.75 9.81 1.96
CA VAL A 109 -0.12 11.14 1.92
C VAL A 109 -0.68 12.04 3.03
N VAL A 110 -2.01 12.13 3.15
CA VAL A 110 -2.67 12.98 4.15
C VAL A 110 -2.25 12.58 5.56
N VAL A 111 -2.27 11.28 5.87
CA VAL A 111 -1.92 10.77 7.21
C VAL A 111 -0.44 11.02 7.52
N LEU A 112 0.47 10.75 6.59
CA LEU A 112 1.91 10.95 6.83
C LEU A 112 2.28 12.44 6.96
N VAL A 113 1.68 13.30 6.15
CA VAL A 113 1.87 14.76 6.25
C VAL A 113 1.30 15.28 7.57
N ALA A 114 0.09 14.85 7.94
CA ALA A 114 -0.49 15.22 9.23
C ALA A 114 0.43 14.74 10.37
N ALA A 115 0.89 13.49 10.35
CA ALA A 115 1.70 12.93 11.42
C ALA A 115 3.10 13.56 11.52
N GLY A 116 3.76 13.87 10.40
CA GLY A 116 5.15 14.34 10.36
C GLY A 116 5.34 15.86 10.48
N PHE A 117 4.30 16.67 10.24
CA PHE A 117 4.38 18.14 10.33
C PHE A 117 3.59 18.75 11.49
N THR A 118 2.85 17.93 12.27
CA THR A 118 2.16 18.38 13.48
C THR A 118 2.71 17.78 14.78
N SER A 119 3.79 16.99 14.68
CA SER A 119 4.55 16.47 15.82
C SER A 119 5.66 17.40 16.28
#